data_AF-A0A8A4TL90-F1
#
_entry.id   AF-A0A8A4TL90-F1
#
_cell.length_a   1.000
_cell.length_b   1.000
_cell.length_c   1.000
_cell.angle_alpha   90.00
_cell.angle_beta   90.00
_cell.angle_gamma   90.00
#
_symmetry.space_group_name_H-M   'P 1'
#
loop_
_entity.id
_entity.type
_entity.pdbx_description
1 polymer ?
#
loop_
_entity_poly.entity_id
_entity_poly.type
_entity_poly.pdbx_seq_one_letter_code
_entity_poly.pdbx_strand_id
1 'polypeptide(L)'
;MHLFAALTATLALFAFWLHTFVGHRAVLLPVRQATISSFARATSEVCWHFVTYVLAMTAALSMAASIPTLSGPAAPWLLWAVIAIQLPFAVLFLAVSRVTFHSFTTLPQSPLLGGIALLAGLELVFPIQLPLKLGLALLLTLCLSILALFHVLWAFGVTWPAKSQPELGELVVGNPSTPESADGPVRPFPGRGLTLIVAAALVGAGLWMLLAAIPWGHHGLLNTGAWVVGGVFLLRGIAGYLETRLRPWTRKLAYHHWNRVLYSPLCLIMAGMAIGIAW
;
A
#
# COMPACT_ATOMS: atom_id res chain seq x y z
N MET A 1 -2.14 -3.86 20.52
CA MET A 1 -1.44 -4.02 19.23
C MET A 1 0.01 -3.64 19.44
N HIS A 2 0.94 -4.47 19.00
CA HIS A 2 2.37 -4.18 19.02
C HIS A 2 2.69 -3.22 17.87
N LEU A 3 3.11 -1.99 18.19
CA LEU A 3 3.21 -0.91 17.22
C LEU A 3 4.22 -1.21 16.11
N PHE A 4 5.46 -1.53 16.46
CA PHE A 4 6.49 -1.77 15.46
C PHE A 4 6.22 -3.06 14.70
N ALA A 5 5.66 -4.11 15.33
CA ALA A 5 5.21 -5.29 14.61
C ALA A 5 4.11 -4.97 13.56
N ALA A 6 3.16 -4.08 13.88
CA ALA A 6 2.15 -3.64 12.92
C ALA A 6 2.75 -2.83 11.76
N LEU A 7 3.74 -1.98 12.04
CA LEU A 7 4.50 -1.25 11.01
C LEU A 7 5.31 -2.21 10.13
N THR A 8 5.95 -3.22 10.73
CA THR A 8 6.64 -4.32 10.02
C THR A 8 5.68 -5.04 9.07
N ALA A 9 4.49 -5.42 9.56
CA ALA A 9 3.47 -6.08 8.75
C ALA A 9 3.01 -5.21 7.58
N THR A 10 2.79 -3.92 7.83
CA THR A 10 2.40 -2.94 6.81
C THR A 10 3.46 -2.81 5.72
N LEU A 11 4.72 -2.64 6.12
CA LEU A 11 5.84 -2.51 5.18
C LEU A 11 6.07 -3.81 4.39
N ALA A 12 5.95 -4.98 5.04
CA ALA A 12 6.05 -6.27 4.38
C ALA A 12 4.92 -6.53 3.38
N LEU A 13 3.68 -6.17 3.71
CA LEU A 13 2.54 -6.22 2.77
C LEU A 13 2.76 -5.29 1.58
N PHE A 14 3.27 -4.09 1.82
CA PHE A 14 3.61 -3.15 0.76
C PHE A 14 4.72 -3.69 -0.16
N ALA A 15 5.79 -4.27 0.42
CA ALA A 15 6.86 -4.90 -0.35
C ALA A 15 6.36 -6.11 -1.15
N PHE A 16 5.53 -6.97 -0.55
CA PHE A 16 4.87 -8.09 -1.23
C PHE A 16 4.04 -7.61 -2.43
N TRP A 17 3.23 -6.57 -2.24
CA TRP A 17 2.40 -6.01 -3.28
C TRP A 17 3.25 -5.39 -4.40
N LEU A 18 4.25 -4.57 -4.05
CA LEU A 18 5.17 -3.96 -5.02
C LEU A 18 5.88 -5.02 -5.86
N HIS A 19 6.45 -6.03 -5.22
CA HIS A 19 7.12 -7.13 -5.90
C HIS A 19 6.14 -7.81 -6.85
N THR A 20 5.02 -8.30 -6.34
CA THR A 20 4.04 -9.10 -7.10
C THR A 20 3.48 -8.37 -8.33
N PHE A 21 3.14 -7.08 -8.22
CA PHE A 21 2.41 -6.39 -9.29
C PHE A 21 3.28 -5.43 -10.08
N VAL A 22 4.00 -4.53 -9.40
CA VAL A 22 4.84 -3.54 -10.07
C VAL A 22 6.08 -4.22 -10.63
N GLY A 23 6.77 -4.99 -9.79
CA GLY A 23 7.97 -5.70 -10.18
C GLY A 23 7.71 -6.78 -11.25
N HIS A 24 6.55 -7.45 -11.24
CA HIS A 24 6.23 -8.44 -12.28
C HIS A 24 6.23 -7.79 -13.67
N ARG A 25 5.65 -6.58 -13.79
CA ARG A 25 5.61 -5.84 -15.06
C ARG A 25 6.97 -5.24 -15.42
N ALA A 26 7.68 -4.70 -14.44
CA ALA A 26 8.93 -3.99 -14.67
C ALA A 26 10.13 -4.94 -14.88
N VAL A 27 10.09 -6.15 -14.32
CA VAL A 27 11.22 -7.08 -14.27
C VAL A 27 10.87 -8.43 -14.89
N LEU A 28 9.88 -9.16 -14.36
CA LEU A 28 9.63 -10.53 -14.79
C LEU A 28 9.14 -10.63 -16.24
N LEU A 29 8.24 -9.74 -16.65
CA LEU A 29 7.67 -9.75 -17.99
C LEU A 29 8.73 -9.49 -19.08
N PRO A 30 9.62 -8.47 -18.95
CA PRO A 30 10.77 -8.32 -19.84
C PRO A 30 11.68 -9.55 -19.87
N VAL A 31 11.97 -10.17 -18.72
CA VAL A 31 12.80 -11.39 -18.65
C VAL A 31 12.16 -12.56 -19.41
N ARG A 32 10.83 -12.71 -19.33
CA ARG A 32 10.08 -13.73 -20.09
C ARG A 32 10.14 -13.50 -21.59
N GLN A 33 10.16 -12.23 -22.01
CA GLN A 33 10.19 -11.82 -23.41
C GLN A 33 11.61 -11.77 -24.00
N ALA A 34 12.64 -11.77 -23.16
CA ALA A 34 14.02 -11.72 -23.59
C ALA A 34 14.49 -13.01 -24.29
N THR A 35 15.43 -12.85 -25.22
CA THR A 35 16.13 -13.93 -25.93
C THR A 35 17.23 -14.54 -25.05
N ILE A 36 16.82 -15.23 -23.98
CA ILE A 36 17.69 -15.95 -23.05
C ILE A 36 17.43 -17.47 -23.11
N SER A 37 18.34 -18.26 -22.56
CA SER A 37 18.15 -19.72 -22.47
C SER A 37 16.91 -20.08 -21.64
N SER A 38 16.28 -21.20 -21.98
CA SER A 38 15.10 -21.71 -21.26
C SER A 38 15.40 -21.94 -19.78
N PHE A 39 16.61 -22.42 -19.46
CA PHE A 39 17.08 -22.60 -18.10
C PHE A 39 17.14 -21.27 -17.31
N ALA A 40 17.76 -20.23 -17.88
CA ALA A 40 17.84 -18.92 -17.21
C ALA A 40 16.45 -18.31 -16.98
N ARG A 41 15.54 -18.47 -17.95
CA ARG A 41 14.14 -18.03 -17.81
C ARG A 41 13.42 -18.76 -16.70
N ALA A 42 13.48 -20.10 -16.68
CA ALA A 42 12.84 -20.93 -15.65
C ALA A 42 13.37 -20.60 -14.25
N THR A 43 14.69 -20.47 -14.09
CA THR A 43 15.32 -20.07 -12.83
C THR A 43 14.82 -18.70 -12.37
N SER A 44 14.72 -17.72 -13.28
CA SER A 44 14.21 -16.39 -12.96
C SER A 44 12.76 -16.42 -12.46
N GLU A 45 11.90 -17.25 -13.07
CA GLU A 45 10.51 -17.43 -12.64
C GLU A 45 10.41 -18.10 -11.26
N VAL A 46 11.21 -19.13 -11.00
CA VAL A 46 11.24 -19.79 -9.69
C VAL A 46 11.71 -18.82 -8.61
N CYS A 47 12.83 -18.11 -8.84
CA CYS A 47 13.34 -17.10 -7.92
C CYS A 47 12.28 -16.02 -7.64
N TRP A 48 11.57 -15.58 -8.69
CA TRP A 48 10.51 -14.59 -8.57
C TRP A 48 9.39 -15.02 -7.63
N HIS A 49 8.84 -16.23 -7.84
CA HIS A 49 7.77 -16.77 -7.02
C HIS A 49 8.24 -17.10 -5.61
N PHE A 50 9.46 -17.61 -5.45
CA PHE A 50 10.05 -17.85 -4.13
C PHE A 50 10.11 -16.56 -3.30
N VAL A 51 10.65 -15.47 -3.85
CA VAL A 51 10.68 -14.16 -3.16
C VAL A 51 9.25 -13.66 -2.86
N THR A 52 8.31 -13.88 -3.78
CA THR A 52 6.89 -13.52 -3.58
C THR A 52 6.31 -14.22 -2.34
N TYR A 53 6.52 -15.54 -2.21
CA TYR A 53 6.04 -16.30 -1.05
C TYR A 53 6.74 -15.91 0.24
N VAL A 54 8.05 -15.64 0.20
CA VAL A 54 8.81 -15.17 1.36
C VAL A 54 8.28 -13.83 1.88
N LEU A 55 7.96 -12.89 0.99
CA LEU A 55 7.36 -11.60 1.37
C LEU A 55 5.95 -11.78 1.94
N ALA A 56 5.13 -12.64 1.33
CA ALA A 56 3.79 -12.96 1.84
C ALA A 56 3.83 -13.58 3.25
N MET A 57 4.74 -14.55 3.46
CA MET A 57 4.95 -15.18 4.76
C MET A 57 5.45 -14.16 5.80
N THR A 58 6.37 -13.28 5.42
CA THR A 58 6.88 -12.22 6.30
C THR A 58 5.76 -11.28 6.76
N ALA A 59 4.89 -10.88 5.84
CA ALA A 59 3.69 -10.10 6.16
C ALA A 59 2.76 -10.83 7.13
N ALA A 60 2.49 -12.11 6.89
CA ALA A 60 1.63 -12.92 7.74
C ALA A 60 2.20 -13.09 9.16
N LEU A 61 3.48 -13.43 9.29
CA LEU A 61 4.17 -13.57 10.57
C LEU A 61 4.17 -12.26 11.36
N SER A 62 4.46 -11.14 10.69
CA SER A 62 4.45 -9.82 11.33
C SER A 62 3.04 -9.40 11.76
N MET A 63 2.02 -9.73 10.96
CA MET A 63 0.62 -9.43 11.29
C MET A 63 0.13 -10.28 12.47
N ALA A 64 0.51 -11.56 12.53
CA ALA A 64 0.24 -12.39 13.71
C ALA A 64 0.95 -11.83 14.95
N ALA A 65 2.23 -11.44 14.84
CA ALA A 65 2.99 -10.84 15.93
C ALA A 65 2.37 -9.52 16.43
N SER A 66 1.72 -8.74 15.55
CA SER A 66 1.15 -7.44 15.92
C SER A 66 -0.11 -7.52 16.80
N ILE A 67 -0.77 -8.69 16.83
CA ILE A 67 -2.05 -8.91 17.52
C ILE A 67 -1.80 -9.82 18.74
N PRO A 68 -1.78 -9.27 19.98
CA PRO A 68 -1.43 -10.04 21.19
C PRO A 68 -2.28 -11.30 21.41
N THR A 69 -3.57 -11.26 21.04
CA THR A 69 -4.48 -12.41 21.17
C THR A 69 -4.17 -13.54 20.18
N LEU A 70 -3.45 -13.26 19.09
CA LEU A 70 -3.01 -14.28 18.13
C LEU A 70 -1.62 -14.82 18.47
N SER A 71 -0.70 -13.95 18.88
CA SER A 71 0.70 -14.31 19.08
C SER A 71 1.02 -14.80 20.49
N GLY A 72 0.38 -14.24 21.53
CA GLY A 72 0.68 -14.55 22.92
C GLY A 72 2.19 -14.56 23.20
N PRO A 73 2.75 -15.62 23.82
CA PRO A 73 4.18 -15.72 24.11
C PRO A 73 5.04 -15.98 22.86
N ALA A 74 4.44 -16.30 21.71
CA ALA A 74 5.17 -16.59 20.48
C ALA A 74 5.61 -15.32 19.73
N ALA A 75 5.11 -14.13 20.09
CA ALA A 75 5.38 -12.89 19.36
C ALA A 75 6.88 -12.63 19.09
N PRO A 76 7.80 -12.78 20.08
CA PRO A 76 9.22 -12.57 19.84
C PRO A 76 9.82 -13.54 18.82
N TRP A 77 9.38 -14.80 18.82
CA TRP A 77 9.88 -15.83 17.90
C TRP A 77 9.45 -15.56 16.46
N LEU A 78 8.22 -15.09 16.25
CA LEU A 78 7.74 -14.67 14.94
C LEU A 78 8.58 -13.50 14.40
N LEU A 79 8.93 -12.53 15.25
CA LEU A 79 9.74 -11.38 14.85
C LEU A 79 11.20 -11.77 14.58
N TRP A 80 11.79 -12.67 15.37
CA TRP A 80 13.10 -13.24 15.06
C TRP A 80 13.12 -13.98 13.73
N ALA A 81 12.06 -14.74 13.40
CA ALA A 81 11.93 -15.38 12.09
C ALA A 81 11.87 -14.35 10.97
N VAL A 82 11.11 -13.26 11.14
CA VAL A 82 11.07 -12.14 10.18
C VAL A 82 12.47 -11.54 9.97
N ILE A 83 13.21 -11.25 11.04
CA ILE A 83 14.57 -10.70 10.96
C ILE A 83 15.51 -11.66 10.22
N ALA A 84 15.51 -12.94 10.62
CA ALA A 84 16.36 -13.98 10.04
C ALA A 84 16.10 -14.19 8.54
N ILE A 85 14.86 -14.00 8.10
CA ILE A 85 14.48 -14.09 6.69
C ILE A 85 14.90 -12.83 5.93
N GLN A 86 14.61 -11.64 6.46
CA GLN A 86 14.71 -10.38 5.71
C GLN A 86 16.13 -9.80 5.67
N LEU A 87 16.90 -9.92 6.75
CA LEU A 87 18.23 -9.33 6.84
C LEU A 87 19.21 -9.89 5.79
N PRO A 88 19.27 -11.22 5.52
CA PRO A 88 20.11 -11.76 4.47
C PRO A 88 19.78 -11.21 3.08
N PHE A 89 18.49 -11.07 2.73
CA PHE A 89 18.10 -10.45 1.46
C PHE A 89 18.51 -8.98 1.41
N ALA A 90 18.31 -8.22 2.48
CA ALA A 90 18.70 -6.80 2.53
C ALA A 90 20.21 -6.63 2.27
N VAL A 91 21.04 -7.48 2.88
CA VAL A 91 22.50 -7.50 2.68
C VAL A 91 22.85 -7.94 1.26
N LEU A 92 22.21 -8.99 0.73
CA LEU A 92 22.43 -9.47 -0.63
C LEU A 92 22.13 -8.37 -1.66
N PHE A 93 20.98 -7.72 -1.58
CA PHE A 93 20.60 -6.63 -2.49
C PHE A 93 21.55 -5.42 -2.36
N LEU A 94 22.01 -5.10 -1.15
CA LEU A 94 23.00 -4.04 -0.94
C LEU A 94 24.33 -4.37 -1.62
N ALA A 95 24.81 -5.60 -1.42
CA ALA A 95 26.07 -6.07 -2.00
C ALA A 95 26.00 -6.12 -3.54
N VAL A 96 24.93 -6.67 -4.10
CA VAL A 96 24.71 -6.69 -5.56
C VAL A 96 24.59 -5.26 -6.11
N SER A 97 23.85 -4.38 -5.44
CA SER A 97 23.75 -2.98 -5.84
C SER A 97 25.14 -2.33 -5.91
N ARG A 98 25.97 -2.54 -4.88
CA ARG A 98 27.31 -1.97 -4.80
C ARG A 98 28.31 -2.55 -5.80
N VAL A 99 28.29 -3.87 -6.00
CA VAL A 99 29.24 -4.59 -6.86
C VAL A 99 28.89 -4.43 -8.33
N THR A 100 27.61 -4.57 -8.69
CA THR A 100 27.17 -4.58 -10.09
C THR A 100 26.87 -3.17 -10.63
N PHE A 101 26.28 -2.30 -9.80
CA PHE A 101 25.81 -0.98 -10.24
C PHE A 101 26.64 0.18 -9.68
N HIS A 102 27.65 -0.11 -8.85
CA HIS A 102 28.46 0.89 -8.15
C HIS A 102 27.64 1.95 -7.38
N SER A 103 26.43 1.60 -6.97
CA SER A 103 25.47 2.49 -6.32
C SER A 103 24.75 1.74 -5.21
N PHE A 104 24.35 2.45 -4.15
CA PHE A 104 23.54 1.87 -3.07
C PHE A 104 22.03 2.05 -3.28
N THR A 105 21.62 2.84 -4.28
CA THR A 105 20.23 3.25 -4.46
C THR A 105 19.57 2.65 -5.70
N THR A 106 20.33 1.99 -6.56
CA THR A 106 19.81 1.42 -7.82
C THR A 106 18.79 0.32 -7.56
N LEU A 107 18.99 -0.49 -6.52
CA LEU A 107 18.06 -1.55 -6.12
C LEU A 107 17.29 -1.12 -4.86
N PRO A 108 16.06 -0.59 -5.01
CA PRO A 108 15.28 -0.08 -3.87
C PRO A 108 14.85 -1.19 -2.89
N GLN A 109 15.08 -2.47 -3.22
CA GLN A 109 14.78 -3.61 -2.35
C GLN A 109 15.58 -3.57 -1.05
N SER A 110 16.87 -3.19 -1.08
CA SER A 110 17.70 -3.21 0.13
C SER A 110 17.13 -2.35 1.29
N PRO A 111 16.79 -1.06 1.09
CA PRO A 111 16.21 -0.26 2.17
C PRO A 111 14.81 -0.74 2.60
N LEU A 112 14.02 -1.32 1.69
CA LEU A 112 12.71 -1.89 2.05
C LEU A 112 12.85 -3.10 2.97
N LEU A 113 13.66 -4.09 2.59
CA LEU A 113 13.84 -5.32 3.36
C LEU A 113 14.62 -5.05 4.66
N GLY A 114 15.61 -4.14 4.61
CA GLY A 114 16.32 -3.66 5.79
C GLY A 114 15.38 -2.94 6.77
N GLY A 115 14.46 -2.12 6.26
CA GLY A 115 13.44 -1.46 7.06
C GLY A 115 12.49 -2.45 7.76
N ILE A 116 12.08 -3.53 7.08
CA ILE A 116 11.27 -4.60 7.69
C ILE A 116 12.03 -5.26 8.85
N ALA A 117 13.30 -5.65 8.63
CA ALA A 117 14.12 -6.26 9.67
C ALA A 117 14.36 -5.30 10.85
N LEU A 118 14.62 -4.02 10.56
CA LEU A 118 14.83 -2.99 11.58
C LEU A 118 13.58 -2.79 12.45
N LEU A 119 12.40 -2.63 11.85
CA LEU A 119 11.15 -2.46 12.59
C LEU A 119 10.83 -3.70 13.45
N ALA A 120 11.06 -4.91 12.93
CA ALA A 120 10.91 -6.14 13.71
C ALA A 120 11.87 -6.16 14.91
N GLY A 121 13.12 -5.74 14.73
CA GLY A 121 14.11 -5.62 15.80
C GLY A 121 13.75 -4.54 16.84
N LEU A 122 13.23 -3.40 16.39
CA LEU A 122 12.76 -2.34 17.28
C LEU A 122 11.62 -2.81 18.18
N GLU A 123 10.70 -3.64 17.71
CA GLU A 123 9.66 -4.23 18.58
C GLU A 123 10.26 -5.13 19.67
N LEU A 124 11.31 -5.90 19.35
CA LEU A 124 11.96 -6.79 20.31
C LEU A 124 12.68 -6.01 21.43
N VAL A 125 13.25 -4.84 21.10
CA VAL A 125 13.99 -4.01 22.04
C VAL A 125 13.07 -3.03 22.78
N PHE A 126 12.08 -2.48 22.07
CA PHE A 126 11.16 -1.45 22.56
C PHE A 126 9.72 -1.87 22.27
N PRO A 127 9.15 -2.84 23.02
CA PRO A 127 7.80 -3.33 22.78
C PRO A 127 6.76 -2.28 23.17
N ILE A 128 6.32 -1.47 22.21
CA ILE A 128 5.29 -0.45 22.41
C ILE A 128 3.93 -1.08 22.15
N GLN A 129 3.19 -1.30 23.24
CA GLN A 129 1.80 -1.77 23.17
C GLN A 129 0.84 -0.59 23.15
N LEU A 130 0.06 -0.49 22.06
CA LEU A 130 -1.03 0.47 21.95
C LEU A 130 -2.39 -0.23 22.08
N PRO A 131 -3.42 0.45 22.58
CA PRO A 131 -4.80 0.03 22.40
C PRO A 131 -5.06 -0.23 20.91
N LEU A 132 -5.77 -1.32 20.57
CA LEU A 132 -6.00 -1.70 19.18
C LEU A 132 -6.61 -0.55 18.36
N LYS A 133 -7.63 0.13 18.92
CA LYS A 133 -8.26 1.29 18.29
C LYS A 133 -7.27 2.39 17.92
N LEU A 134 -6.40 2.78 18.85
CA LEU A 134 -5.39 3.80 18.61
C LEU A 134 -4.38 3.35 17.54
N GLY A 135 -3.98 2.08 17.59
CA GLY A 135 -3.12 1.48 16.58
C GLY A 135 -3.72 1.54 15.16
N LEU A 136 -4.98 1.13 15.01
CA LEU A 136 -5.71 1.20 13.74
C LEU A 136 -5.85 2.65 13.27
N ALA A 137 -6.16 3.59 14.17
CA ALA A 137 -6.32 4.99 13.83
C ALA A 137 -5.01 5.63 13.35
N LEU A 138 -3.87 5.32 13.99
CA LEU A 138 -2.56 5.79 13.54
C LEU A 138 -2.22 5.25 12.16
N LEU A 139 -2.43 3.95 11.92
CA LEU A 139 -2.16 3.31 10.64
C LEU A 139 -3.04 3.90 9.52
N LEU A 140 -4.35 4.02 9.77
CA LEU A 140 -5.29 4.62 8.83
C LEU A 140 -4.92 6.08 8.55
N THR A 141 -4.59 6.86 9.57
CA THR A 141 -4.18 8.26 9.41
C THR A 141 -2.91 8.40 8.59
N LEU A 142 -1.93 7.52 8.79
CA LEU A 142 -0.72 7.48 7.97
C LEU A 142 -1.06 7.21 6.50
N CYS A 143 -1.89 6.20 6.22
CA CYS A 143 -2.35 5.91 4.86
C CYS A 143 -3.05 7.11 4.21
N LEU A 144 -3.99 7.73 4.92
CA LEU A 144 -4.73 8.90 4.43
C LEU A 144 -3.82 10.11 4.21
N SER A 145 -2.82 10.31 5.07
CA SER A 145 -1.85 11.40 4.93
C SER A 145 -0.97 11.22 3.69
N ILE A 146 -0.54 9.99 3.40
CA ILE A 146 0.21 9.66 2.17
C ILE A 146 -0.66 9.91 0.94
N LEU A 147 -1.93 9.48 0.96
CA LEU A 147 -2.87 9.74 -0.13
C LEU A 147 -3.13 11.24 -0.31
N ALA A 148 -3.29 11.99 0.78
CA ALA A 148 -3.46 13.44 0.75
C ALA A 148 -2.23 14.13 0.14
N LEU A 149 -1.02 13.69 0.49
CA LEU A 149 0.21 14.21 -0.08
C LEU A 149 0.24 14.01 -1.61
N PHE A 150 -0.14 12.83 -2.12
CA PHE A 150 -0.23 12.63 -3.57
C PHE A 150 -1.22 13.60 -4.22
N HIS A 151 -2.38 13.84 -3.61
CA HIS A 151 -3.36 14.81 -4.12
C HIS A 151 -2.80 16.24 -4.12
N VAL A 152 -2.08 16.65 -3.08
CA VAL A 152 -1.39 17.95 -3.05
C VAL A 152 -0.38 18.03 -4.19
N LEU A 153 0.50 17.03 -4.34
CA LEU A 153 1.49 16.99 -5.41
C LEU A 153 0.85 17.09 -6.80
N TRP A 154 -0.24 16.34 -7.04
CA TRP A 154 -0.99 16.38 -8.30
C TRP A 154 -1.68 17.73 -8.53
N ALA A 155 -2.21 18.37 -7.49
CA ALA A 155 -2.78 19.72 -7.59
C ALA A 155 -1.72 20.76 -8.03
N PHE A 156 -0.46 20.55 -7.63
CA PHE A 156 0.68 21.38 -8.04
C PHE A 156 1.37 20.91 -9.33
N GLY A 157 0.81 19.92 -10.03
CA GLY A 157 1.24 19.55 -11.37
C GLY A 157 2.27 18.43 -11.44
N VAL A 158 2.66 17.83 -10.30
CA VAL A 158 3.52 16.62 -10.31
C VAL A 158 2.79 15.50 -11.04
N THR A 159 3.45 14.86 -12.00
CA THR A 159 2.83 13.85 -12.88
C THR A 159 3.05 12.42 -12.43
N TRP A 160 3.90 12.18 -11.43
CA TRP A 160 4.19 10.84 -10.94
C TRP A 160 2.91 10.13 -10.46
N PRO A 161 2.69 8.85 -10.79
CA PRO A 161 3.62 7.92 -11.45
C PRO A 161 3.57 7.92 -12.99
N ALA A 162 2.85 8.85 -13.62
CA ALA A 162 2.77 8.99 -15.07
C ALA A 162 3.83 9.95 -15.64
N LYS A 163 4.00 9.97 -16.98
CA LYS A 163 4.94 10.86 -17.67
C LYS A 163 4.33 12.23 -17.97
N SER A 164 3.01 12.30 -18.01
CA SER A 164 2.27 13.53 -18.35
C SER A 164 0.96 13.64 -17.56
N GLN A 165 0.40 14.85 -17.50
CA GLN A 165 -0.90 15.11 -16.86
C GLN A 165 -2.08 14.35 -17.53
N PRO A 166 -2.18 14.27 -18.87
CA PRO A 166 -3.18 13.44 -19.55
C PRO A 166 -3.09 11.97 -19.12
N GLU A 167 -1.89 11.39 -19.16
CA GLU A 167 -1.63 10.00 -18.77
C GLU A 167 -1.94 9.77 -17.27
N LEU A 168 -1.64 10.75 -16.41
CA LEU A 168 -2.02 10.68 -14.99
C LEU A 168 -3.55 10.59 -14.84
N GLY A 169 -4.33 11.38 -15.59
CA GLY A 169 -5.79 11.33 -15.58
C GLY A 169 -6.35 9.97 -15.99
N GLU A 170 -5.76 9.35 -17.00
CA GLU A 170 -6.12 8.00 -17.44
C GLU A 170 -5.73 6.93 -16.41
N LEU A 171 -4.64 7.16 -15.68
CA LEU A 171 -4.08 6.22 -14.71
C LEU A 171 -4.80 6.25 -13.36
N VAL A 172 -5.06 7.42 -12.79
CA VAL A 172 -5.60 7.55 -11.41
C VAL A 172 -7.08 7.96 -11.36
N VAL A 173 -7.61 8.65 -12.38
CA VAL A 173 -9.03 9.08 -12.42
C VAL A 173 -9.88 8.19 -13.33
N GLY A 174 -9.26 7.55 -14.32
CA GLY A 174 -9.97 6.81 -15.36
C GLY A 174 -10.69 7.72 -16.35
N ASN A 175 -10.16 8.92 -16.57
CA ASN A 175 -10.66 9.85 -17.58
C ASN A 175 -9.87 9.66 -18.87
N PRO A 176 -10.50 9.28 -20.00
CA PRO A 176 -9.83 9.29 -21.29
C PRO A 176 -9.31 10.70 -21.59
N SER A 177 -8.03 10.79 -21.94
CA SER A 177 -7.36 12.08 -22.13
C SER A 177 -7.11 12.39 -23.61
N THR A 178 -7.25 11.40 -24.51
CA THR A 178 -7.15 11.56 -25.96
C THR A 178 -8.34 10.90 -26.67
N PRO A 179 -8.65 11.30 -27.92
CA PRO A 179 -9.64 10.61 -28.74
C PRO A 179 -9.30 9.13 -29.00
N GLU A 180 -8.01 8.78 -28.98
CA GLU A 180 -7.52 7.43 -29.22
C GLU A 180 -7.74 6.50 -28.01
N SER A 181 -7.59 7.02 -26.79
CA SER A 181 -7.92 6.30 -25.56
C SER A 181 -9.42 6.32 -25.22
N ALA A 182 -10.20 7.12 -25.96
CA ALA A 182 -11.60 7.39 -25.70
C ALA A 182 -12.53 6.35 -26.33
N ASP A 183 -12.98 5.40 -25.51
CA ASP A 183 -14.27 4.71 -25.70
C ASP A 183 -15.45 5.52 -25.08
N GLY A 184 -15.21 6.78 -24.72
CA GLY A 184 -16.15 7.64 -23.99
C GLY A 184 -15.74 9.11 -24.03
N PRO A 185 -16.39 9.99 -23.26
CA PRO A 185 -16.09 11.43 -23.30
C PRO A 185 -14.66 11.72 -22.83
N VAL A 186 -13.90 12.45 -23.64
CA VAL A 186 -12.60 13.01 -23.25
C VAL A 186 -12.83 13.98 -22.10
N ARG A 187 -12.09 13.79 -21.00
CA ARG A 187 -12.23 14.62 -19.80
C ARG A 187 -10.86 15.07 -19.32
N PRO A 188 -10.68 16.36 -18.97
CA PRO A 188 -9.43 16.82 -18.41
C PRO A 188 -9.18 16.23 -17.02
N PHE A 189 -7.94 16.37 -16.56
CA PHE A 189 -7.58 16.09 -15.17
C PHE A 189 -8.40 17.02 -14.23
N PRO A 190 -8.81 16.55 -13.03
CA PRO A 190 -9.49 17.38 -12.05
C PRO A 190 -8.77 18.69 -11.77
N GLY A 191 -9.53 19.79 -11.70
CA GLY A 191 -8.97 21.11 -11.39
C GLY A 191 -8.33 21.16 -10.00
N ARG A 192 -7.33 22.03 -9.82
CA ARG A 192 -6.53 22.15 -8.58
C ARG A 192 -7.38 22.24 -7.32
N GLY A 193 -8.45 23.05 -7.35
CA GLY A 193 -9.34 23.24 -6.21
C GLY A 193 -10.01 21.95 -5.75
N LEU A 194 -10.53 21.15 -6.69
CA LEU A 194 -11.17 19.87 -6.36
C LEU A 194 -10.16 18.87 -5.78
N THR A 195 -8.95 18.81 -6.36
CA THR A 195 -7.89 17.93 -5.87
C THR A 195 -7.43 18.31 -4.46
N LEU A 196 -7.35 19.61 -4.15
CA LEU A 196 -7.03 20.09 -2.80
C LEU A 196 -8.16 19.85 -1.79
N ILE A 197 -9.44 19.95 -2.21
CA ILE A 197 -10.59 19.59 -1.36
C ILE A 197 -10.50 18.11 -0.96
N VAL A 198 -10.17 17.22 -1.91
CA VAL A 198 -9.97 15.79 -1.60
C VAL A 198 -8.81 15.60 -0.62
N ALA A 199 -7.68 16.29 -0.81
CA ALA A 199 -6.55 16.22 0.13
C ALA A 199 -6.95 16.66 1.54
N ALA A 200 -7.67 17.78 1.67
CA ALA A 200 -8.15 18.28 2.95
C ALA A 200 -9.14 17.32 3.61
N ALA A 201 -10.06 16.73 2.84
CA ALA A 201 -11.00 15.73 3.33
C ALA A 201 -10.29 14.46 3.85
N LEU A 202 -9.24 14.00 3.17
CA LEU A 202 -8.43 12.86 3.61
C LEU A 202 -7.69 13.16 4.93
N VAL A 203 -7.08 14.34 5.06
CA VAL A 203 -6.44 14.77 6.32
C VAL A 203 -7.47 14.89 7.44
N GLY A 204 -8.61 15.53 7.18
CA GLY A 204 -9.69 15.68 8.14
C GLY A 204 -10.24 14.34 8.61
N ALA A 205 -10.43 13.38 7.70
CA ALA A 205 -10.83 12.02 8.05
C ALA A 205 -9.80 11.33 8.94
N GLY A 206 -8.49 11.44 8.63
CA GLY A 206 -7.42 10.89 9.47
C GLY A 206 -7.42 11.47 10.89
N LEU A 207 -7.46 12.80 11.00
CA LEU A 207 -7.55 13.48 12.30
C LEU A 207 -8.80 13.04 13.08
N TRP A 208 -9.94 12.88 12.41
CA TRP A 208 -11.16 12.38 13.02
C TRP A 208 -10.98 10.96 13.58
N MET A 209 -10.29 10.09 12.85
CA MET A 209 -10.03 8.71 13.32
C MET A 209 -9.14 8.68 14.57
N LEU A 210 -8.15 9.57 14.66
CA LEU A 210 -7.33 9.71 15.86
C LEU A 210 -8.15 10.15 17.06
N LEU A 211 -9.02 11.16 16.88
CA LEU A 211 -9.90 11.63 17.95
C LEU A 211 -10.88 10.54 18.41
N ALA A 212 -11.45 9.80 17.47
CA ALA A 212 -12.40 8.71 17.75
C ALA A 212 -11.76 7.53 18.48
N ALA A 213 -10.44 7.34 18.37
CA ALA A 213 -9.73 6.26 19.06
C ALA A 213 -9.40 6.56 20.53
N ILE A 214 -9.59 7.81 21.00
CA ILE A 214 -9.32 8.21 22.37
C ILE A 214 -10.57 7.98 23.24
N PRO A 215 -10.43 7.38 24.45
CA PRO A 215 -11.56 7.05 25.31
C PRO A 215 -12.07 8.26 26.10
N TRP A 216 -12.70 9.23 25.43
CA TRP A 216 -13.47 10.25 26.16
C TRP A 216 -14.84 9.70 26.62
N GLY A 217 -15.39 10.19 27.72
CA GLY A 217 -16.52 9.54 28.41
C GLY A 217 -17.82 9.32 27.61
N HIS A 218 -18.11 10.05 26.52
CA HIS A 218 -19.33 9.89 25.69
C HIS A 218 -19.11 10.35 24.23
N HIS A 219 -19.41 9.50 23.22
CA HIS A 219 -18.93 9.68 21.82
C HIS A 219 -19.89 9.37 20.67
N GLY A 220 -21.19 9.65 20.82
CA GLY A 220 -22.13 9.43 19.72
C GLY A 220 -21.66 10.06 18.40
N LEU A 221 -21.12 11.29 18.45
CA LEU A 221 -20.65 12.02 17.26
C LEU A 221 -19.35 11.44 16.67
N LEU A 222 -18.33 11.17 17.49
CA LEU A 222 -17.05 10.64 16.99
C LEU A 222 -17.23 9.25 16.37
N ASN A 223 -18.02 8.38 17.01
CA ASN A 223 -18.35 7.05 16.49
C ASN A 223 -19.16 7.14 15.20
N THR A 224 -20.16 8.03 15.14
CA THR A 224 -20.93 8.26 13.92
C THR A 224 -20.02 8.73 12.78
N GLY A 225 -19.10 9.66 13.06
CA GLY A 225 -18.13 10.11 12.06
C GLY A 225 -17.18 8.98 11.59
N ALA A 226 -16.76 8.09 12.50
CA ALA A 226 -15.98 6.90 12.13
C ALA A 226 -16.76 5.93 11.25
N TRP A 227 -18.04 5.71 11.52
CA TRP A 227 -18.95 4.96 10.65
C TRP A 227 -19.12 5.61 9.28
N VAL A 228 -19.24 6.94 9.22
CA VAL A 228 -19.34 7.69 7.95
C VAL A 228 -18.07 7.52 7.13
N VAL A 229 -16.89 7.70 7.73
CA VAL A 229 -15.60 7.50 7.04
C VAL A 229 -15.49 6.05 6.53
N GLY A 230 -15.81 5.07 7.38
CA GLY A 230 -15.84 3.66 6.98
C GLY A 230 -16.81 3.39 5.83
N GLY A 231 -18.01 3.98 5.88
CA GLY A 231 -19.03 3.86 4.84
C GLY A 231 -18.59 4.44 3.50
N VAL A 232 -17.94 5.61 3.49
CA VAL A 232 -17.40 6.23 2.27
C VAL A 232 -16.36 5.33 1.61
N PHE A 233 -15.40 4.81 2.39
CA PHE A 233 -14.38 3.91 1.85
C PHE A 233 -14.95 2.56 1.42
N LEU A 234 -15.92 2.01 2.16
CA LEU A 234 -16.60 0.78 1.80
C LEU A 234 -17.33 0.93 0.46
N LEU A 235 -18.12 2.00 0.32
CA LEU A 235 -18.84 2.34 -0.90
C LEU A 235 -17.86 2.51 -2.06
N ARG A 236 -16.77 3.26 -1.87
CA ARG A 236 -15.76 3.48 -2.93
C ARG A 236 -15.05 2.17 -3.33
N GLY A 237 -14.74 1.31 -2.36
CA GLY A 237 -14.13 0.00 -2.58
C GLY A 237 -15.05 -0.92 -3.39
N ILE A 238 -16.32 -1.05 -2.99
CA ILE A 238 -17.31 -1.87 -3.72
C ILE A 238 -17.58 -1.29 -5.11
N ALA A 239 -17.81 0.03 -5.21
CA ALA A 239 -18.06 0.70 -6.48
C ALA A 239 -16.91 0.50 -7.48
N GLY A 240 -15.68 0.41 -7.01
CA GLY A 240 -14.53 0.15 -7.87
C GLY A 240 -14.59 -1.19 -8.62
N TYR A 241 -15.24 -2.22 -8.06
CA TYR A 241 -15.47 -3.49 -8.76
C TYR A 241 -16.66 -3.43 -9.72
N LEU A 242 -17.57 -2.48 -9.53
CA LEU A 242 -18.72 -2.21 -10.39
C LEU A 242 -18.44 -1.10 -11.42
N GLU A 243 -17.26 -0.49 -11.37
CA GLU A 243 -16.88 0.70 -12.14
C GLU A 243 -17.10 0.52 -13.64
N THR A 244 -16.82 -0.66 -14.21
CA THR A 244 -17.01 -0.90 -15.65
C THR A 244 -18.46 -1.00 -16.08
N ARG A 245 -19.40 -1.12 -15.13
CA ARG A 245 -20.84 -0.99 -15.40
C ARG A 245 -21.29 0.46 -15.32
N LEU A 246 -20.70 1.25 -14.41
CA LEU A 246 -21.03 2.67 -14.20
C LEU A 246 -20.34 3.59 -15.22
N ARG A 247 -19.09 3.30 -15.55
CA ARG A 247 -18.20 4.02 -16.46
C ARG A 247 -17.53 3.04 -17.44
N PRO A 248 -18.27 2.51 -18.43
CA PRO A 248 -17.77 1.46 -19.32
C PRO A 248 -16.46 1.79 -20.04
N TRP A 249 -16.25 3.06 -20.37
CA TRP A 249 -15.04 3.57 -21.04
C TRP A 249 -13.75 3.39 -20.22
N THR A 250 -13.84 3.17 -18.91
CA THR A 250 -12.65 2.92 -18.07
C THR A 250 -11.95 1.60 -18.39
N ARG A 251 -12.64 0.64 -19.04
CA ARG A 251 -12.18 -0.74 -19.22
C ARG A 251 -10.84 -0.85 -19.97
N LYS A 252 -10.58 0.03 -20.95
CA LYS A 252 -9.33 0.04 -21.71
C LYS A 252 -8.21 0.85 -21.04
N LEU A 253 -8.53 1.64 -20.02
CA LEU A 253 -7.56 2.49 -19.34
C LEU A 253 -6.75 1.70 -18.31
N ALA A 254 -5.50 2.13 -18.08
CA ALA A 254 -4.64 1.58 -17.04
C ALA A 254 -5.31 1.65 -15.65
N TYR A 255 -6.14 2.67 -15.42
CA TYR A 255 -6.97 2.81 -14.22
C TYR A 255 -7.79 1.56 -13.90
N HIS A 256 -8.40 0.87 -14.87
CA HIS A 256 -9.24 -0.29 -14.57
C HIS A 256 -8.47 -1.38 -13.83
N HIS A 257 -7.25 -1.66 -14.29
CA HIS A 257 -6.39 -2.65 -13.67
C HIS A 257 -6.00 -2.24 -12.24
N TRP A 258 -5.47 -1.03 -12.07
CA TRP A 258 -5.01 -0.55 -10.76
C TRP A 258 -6.15 -0.34 -9.77
N ASN A 259 -7.33 0.08 -10.26
CA ASN A 259 -8.50 0.22 -9.44
C ASN A 259 -8.94 -1.13 -8.85
N ARG A 260 -8.85 -2.24 -9.59
CA ARG A 260 -9.22 -3.57 -9.09
C ARG A 260 -8.16 -4.21 -8.19
N VAL A 261 -6.89 -3.99 -8.49
CA VAL A 261 -5.77 -4.69 -7.85
C VAL A 261 -5.19 -3.91 -6.66
N LEU A 262 -5.35 -2.59 -6.63
CA LEU A 262 -4.81 -1.73 -5.58
C LEU A 262 -5.87 -0.83 -4.95
N TYR A 263 -6.51 0.05 -5.73
CA TYR A 263 -7.29 1.14 -5.14
C TYR A 263 -8.53 0.64 -4.39
N SER A 264 -9.28 -0.30 -4.98
CA SER A 264 -10.49 -0.86 -4.35
C SER A 264 -10.16 -1.73 -3.14
N PRO A 265 -9.20 -2.68 -3.20
CA PRO A 265 -8.73 -3.40 -2.00
C PRO A 265 -8.28 -2.47 -0.88
N LEU A 266 -7.49 -1.43 -1.20
CA LEU A 266 -7.02 -0.46 -0.20
C LEU A 266 -8.18 0.29 0.45
N CYS A 267 -9.18 0.70 -0.33
CA CYS A 267 -10.39 1.33 0.22
C CYS A 267 -11.15 0.37 1.16
N LEU A 268 -11.30 -0.90 0.80
CA LEU A 268 -11.97 -1.89 1.66
C LEU A 268 -11.21 -2.13 2.98
N ILE A 269 -9.87 -2.18 2.92
CA ILE A 269 -9.02 -2.30 4.11
C ILE A 269 -9.19 -1.08 5.01
N MET A 270 -9.13 0.14 4.45
CA MET A 270 -9.34 1.38 5.20
C MET A 270 -10.74 1.46 5.80
N ALA A 271 -11.76 0.95 5.10
CA ALA A 271 -13.11 0.84 5.63
C ALA A 271 -13.18 -0.08 6.85
N GLY A 272 -12.55 -1.26 6.78
CA GLY A 272 -12.46 -2.19 7.90
C GLY A 272 -11.74 -1.58 9.12
N MET A 273 -10.66 -0.84 8.90
CA MET A 273 -9.97 -0.10 9.97
C MET A 273 -10.88 0.95 10.61
N ALA A 274 -11.56 1.79 9.82
CA ALA A 274 -12.47 2.82 10.32
C ALA A 274 -13.64 2.23 11.12
N ILE A 275 -14.24 1.14 10.62
CA ILE A 275 -15.30 0.41 11.32
C ILE A 275 -14.78 -0.19 12.63
N GLY A 276 -13.58 -0.78 12.62
CA GLY A 276 -12.95 -1.32 13.82
C GLY A 276 -12.60 -0.27 14.89
N ILE A 277 -12.45 1.00 14.50
CA ILE A 277 -12.29 2.12 15.44
C ILE A 277 -13.66 2.52 16.04
N ALA A 278 -14.72 2.47 15.24
CA ALA A 278 -16.08 2.85 15.64
C ALA A 278 -16.76 1.89 16.62
N TRP A 279 -16.34 0.61 16.64
CA TRP A 279 -16.76 -0.44 17.58
C TRP A 279 -15.90 -0.41 18.84
#